data_AF-A0A0S8AB48-F1
#
_entry.id   AF-A0A0S8AB48-F1
#
_cell.length_a   1.000
_cell.length_b   1.000
_cell.length_c   1.000
_cell.angle_alpha   90.00
_cell.angle_beta   90.00
_cell.angle_gamma   90.00
#
_symmetry.space_group_name_H-M   'P 1'
#
loop_
_entity.id
_entity.type
_entity.pdbx_description
1 polymer ?
#
loop_
_entity_poly.entity_id
_entity_poly.type
_entity_poly.pdbx_seq_one_letter_code
_entity_poly.pdbx_strand_id
1 'polypeptide(L)'
;MSGDSLQQNIEKIQNTQNNIKIFTAVPMGILLLLYFFSYAPLIDHGYTSLLIVEIVTSILFVLAFIFLNSWTFRVVKMIYKNRSPYREIMQQLTPANIIKPAEQLRKEIQLP
;
A
#
# COMPACT_ATOMS: atom_id res chain seq x y z
N MET A 1 -16.69 23.88 -3.35
CA MET A 1 -15.31 23.59 -3.80
C MET A 1 -15.28 23.71 -5.32
N SER A 2 -14.37 24.49 -5.90
CA SER A 2 -14.18 24.52 -7.36
C SER A 2 -13.84 23.11 -7.85
N GLY A 3 -14.42 22.65 -8.97
CA GLY A 3 -14.25 21.27 -9.47
C GLY A 3 -12.79 20.82 -9.58
N ASP A 4 -11.89 21.75 -9.90
CA ASP A 4 -10.45 21.51 -10.02
C ASP A 4 -9.77 21.22 -8.68
N SER A 5 -10.26 21.82 -7.58
CA SER A 5 -9.72 21.58 -6.23
C SER A 5 -10.04 20.19 -5.70
N LEU A 6 -11.18 19.61 -6.11
CA LEU A 6 -11.57 18.25 -5.73
C LEU A 6 -10.68 17.21 -6.41
N GLN A 7 -10.46 17.37 -7.72
CA GLN A 7 -9.61 16.47 -8.51
C GLN A 7 -8.17 16.47 -7.99
N GLN A 8 -7.58 17.65 -7.76
CA GLN A 8 -6.24 17.77 -7.17
C GLN A 8 -6.13 17.10 -5.80
N ASN A 9 -7.19 17.14 -4.98
CA ASN A 9 -7.20 16.49 -3.68
C ASN A 9 -7.25 14.96 -3.79
N ILE A 10 -8.04 14.43 -4.74
CA ILE A 10 -8.10 12.98 -5.02
C ILE A 10 -6.74 12.48 -5.52
N GLU A 11 -6.12 13.17 -6.47
CA GLU A 11 -4.80 12.83 -7.00
C GLU A 11 -3.72 12.84 -5.91
N LYS A 12 -3.76 13.80 -4.98
CA LYS A 12 -2.84 13.83 -3.82
C LYS A 12 -3.01 12.61 -2.92
N ILE A 13 -4.25 12.19 -2.64
CA ILE A 13 -4.52 10.99 -1.84
C ILE A 13 -3.98 9.75 -2.57
N GLN A 14 -4.25 9.62 -3.87
CA GLN A 14 -3.77 8.50 -4.69
C GLN A 14 -2.25 8.43 -4.76
N ASN A 15 -1.60 9.57 -5.02
CA ASN A 15 -0.14 9.67 -5.03
C ASN A 15 0.46 9.31 -3.67
N THR A 16 -0.16 9.76 -2.57
CA THR A 16 0.29 9.37 -1.22
C THR A 16 0.18 7.86 -1.01
N GLN A 17 -0.95 7.26 -1.41
CA GLN A 17 -1.12 5.81 -1.31
C GLN A 17 -0.10 5.06 -2.15
N ASN A 18 0.15 5.50 -3.38
CA ASN A 18 1.11 4.88 -4.28
C ASN A 18 2.53 4.98 -3.73
N ASN A 19 2.91 6.14 -3.19
CA ASN A 19 4.22 6.33 -2.56
C ASN A 19 4.40 5.40 -1.35
N ILE A 20 3.37 5.22 -0.51
CA ILE A 20 3.44 4.27 0.61
C ILE A 20 3.57 2.84 0.08
N LYS A 21 2.81 2.45 -0.96
CA LYS A 21 2.94 1.13 -1.60
C LYS A 21 4.37 0.91 -2.10
N ILE A 22 4.93 1.86 -2.85
CA ILE A 22 6.30 1.75 -3.38
C ILE A 22 7.31 1.67 -2.24
N PHE A 23 7.20 2.55 -1.25
CA PHE A 23 8.12 2.59 -0.11
C PHE A 23 8.09 1.32 0.75
N THR A 24 6.98 0.59 0.77
CA THR A 24 6.86 -0.67 1.52
C THR A 24 7.20 -1.89 0.66
N ALA A 25 6.71 -1.94 -0.58
CA ALA A 25 6.92 -3.05 -1.52
C ALA A 25 8.38 -3.18 -1.96
N VAL A 26 9.06 -2.07 -2.26
CA VAL A 26 10.42 -2.11 -2.81
C VAL A 26 11.41 -2.72 -1.80
N PRO A 27 11.49 -2.28 -0.54
CA PRO A 27 12.36 -2.91 0.45
C PRO A 27 12.00 -4.38 0.72
N MET A 28 10.70 -4.71 0.77
CA MET A 28 10.26 -6.11 0.95
C MET A 28 10.73 -7.00 -0.22
N GLY A 29 10.64 -6.52 -1.46
CA GLY A 29 11.14 -7.25 -2.63
C GLY A 29 12.65 -7.46 -2.58
N ILE A 30 13.41 -6.44 -2.18
CA ILE A 30 14.87 -6.55 -2.00
C ILE A 30 15.20 -7.57 -0.90
N LEU A 31 14.50 -7.54 0.23
CA LEU A 31 14.70 -8.51 1.31
C LEU A 31 14.38 -9.95 0.88
N LEU A 32 13.31 -10.15 0.12
CA LEU A 32 12.97 -11.47 -0.44
C LEU A 32 14.06 -11.99 -1.39
N LEU A 33 14.66 -11.11 -2.20
CA LEU A 33 15.79 -11.49 -3.06
C LEU A 33 17.01 -11.88 -2.22
N LEU A 34 17.33 -11.11 -1.16
CA LEU A 34 18.42 -11.45 -0.26
C LEU A 34 18.18 -12.82 0.41
N TYR A 35 16.97 -13.08 0.89
CA TYR A 35 16.58 -14.38 1.44
C TYR A 35 16.73 -15.51 0.42
N PHE A 36 16.30 -15.27 -0.83
CA PHE A 36 16.47 -16.25 -1.90
C PHE A 36 17.93 -16.65 -2.10
N PHE A 37 18.86 -15.69 -2.05
CA PHE A 37 20.29 -15.95 -2.20
C PHE A 37 20.95 -16.54 -0.93
N SER A 38 20.41 -16.31 0.26
CA SER A 38 20.95 -16.86 1.52
C SER A 38 20.53 -18.30 1.80
N TYR A 39 19.50 -18.85 1.14
CA TYR A 39 19.05 -20.23 1.36
C TYR A 39 20.15 -21.28 1.14
N ALA A 40 20.85 -21.23 0.01
CA ALA A 40 21.90 -22.20 -0.32
C ALA A 40 23.02 -22.24 0.74
N PRO A 41 23.67 -21.11 1.09
CA PRO A 41 24.72 -21.13 2.11
C PRO A 41 24.20 -21.44 3.52
N LEU A 42 22.94 -21.14 3.84
CA LEU A 42 22.35 -21.51 5.14
C LEU A 42 22.13 -23.03 5.28
N ILE A 43 21.75 -23.69 4.18
CA ILE A 43 21.65 -25.16 4.13
C ILE A 43 23.04 -25.78 4.28
N ASP A 44 24.01 -25.30 3.50
CA ASP A 44 25.37 -25.85 3.49
C ASP A 44 26.06 -25.75 4.85
N HIS A 45 25.83 -24.66 5.59
CA HIS A 45 26.37 -24.48 6.94
C HIS A 45 25.52 -25.12 8.06
N GLY A 46 24.38 -25.74 7.74
CA GLY A 46 23.53 -26.42 8.73
C GLY A 46 22.79 -25.49 9.70
N TYR A 47 22.66 -24.20 9.39
CA TYR A 47 21.96 -23.22 10.24
C TYR A 47 20.44 -23.32 10.14
N THR A 48 19.91 -24.46 10.60
CA THR A 48 18.49 -24.83 10.45
C THR A 48 17.53 -23.82 11.10
N SER A 49 17.91 -23.20 12.22
CA SER A 49 17.09 -22.20 12.90
C SER A 49 16.91 -20.91 12.09
N LEU A 50 17.98 -20.40 11.47
CA LEU A 50 17.92 -19.23 10.59
C LEU A 50 17.10 -19.52 9.33
N LEU A 51 17.24 -20.72 8.77
CA LEU A 51 16.48 -21.17 7.61
C LEU A 51 14.96 -21.18 7.90
N ILE A 52 14.54 -21.70 9.06
CA ILE A 52 13.13 -21.66 9.47
C ILE A 52 12.62 -20.22 9.59
N VAL A 53 13.43 -19.32 10.16
CA VAL A 53 13.07 -17.90 10.25
C VAL A 53 12.88 -17.31 8.86
N GLU A 54 13.80 -17.54 7.92
CA GLU A 54 13.68 -17.06 6.54
C GLU A 54 12.44 -17.59 5.81
N ILE A 55 12.10 -18.87 5.99
CA ILE A 55 10.88 -19.44 5.40
C ILE A 55 9.65 -18.72 5.94
N VAL A 56 9.55 -18.61 7.26
CA VAL A 56 8.38 -18.01 7.92
C VAL A 56 8.25 -16.54 7.54
N THR A 57 9.34 -15.77 7.58
CA THR A 57 9.33 -14.34 7.22
C THR A 57 9.05 -14.12 5.73
N SER A 58 9.54 -14.98 4.84
CA SER A 58 9.23 -14.94 3.41
C SER A 58 7.73 -15.13 3.15
N ILE A 59 7.11 -16.12 3.80
CA ILE A 59 5.66 -16.35 3.72
C ILE A 59 4.90 -15.12 4.25
N LEU A 60 5.35 -14.55 5.38
CA LEU A 60 4.74 -13.35 5.94
C LEU A 60 4.85 -12.15 4.99
N PHE A 61 5.97 -11.97 4.29
CA PHE A 61 6.12 -10.92 3.28
C PHE A 61 5.18 -11.13 2.10
N VAL A 62 5.02 -12.36 1.60
CA VAL A 62 4.05 -12.66 0.54
C VAL A 62 2.62 -12.35 0.99
N LEU A 63 2.24 -12.73 2.22
CA LEU A 63 0.94 -12.37 2.79
C LEU A 63 0.80 -10.85 2.92
N ALA A 64 1.84 -10.14 3.36
CA ALA A 64 1.84 -8.68 3.44
C ALA A 64 1.61 -8.03 2.07
N PHE A 65 2.18 -8.58 0.99
CA PHE A 65 1.92 -8.14 -0.38
C PHE A 65 0.45 -8.27 -0.79
N ILE A 66 -0.19 -9.41 -0.47
CA ILE A 66 -1.61 -9.65 -0.78
C ILE A 66 -2.50 -8.60 -0.09
N PHE A 67 -2.19 -8.26 1.17
CA PHE A 67 -2.96 -7.29 1.94
C PHE A 67 -2.48 -5.84 1.78
N LEU A 68 -1.48 -5.58 0.93
CA LEU A 68 -0.83 -4.27 0.80
C LEU A 68 -1.82 -3.17 0.41
N ASN A 69 -2.75 -3.45 -0.51
CA ASN A 69 -3.77 -2.47 -0.91
C ASN A 69 -4.68 -2.06 0.25
N SER A 70 -5.14 -3.03 1.03
CA SER A 70 -6.00 -2.79 2.19
C SER A 70 -5.26 -2.06 3.31
N TRP A 71 -4.00 -2.43 3.54
CA TRP A 71 -3.16 -1.82 4.57
C TRP A 71 -2.80 -0.37 4.23
N THR A 72 -2.35 -0.12 3.00
CA THR A 72 -2.03 1.24 2.52
C THR A 72 -3.24 2.15 2.52
N PHE A 73 -4.43 1.64 2.17
CA PHE A 73 -5.66 2.42 2.30
C PHE A 73 -5.97 2.80 3.75
N ARG A 74 -5.80 1.88 4.72
CA ARG A 74 -5.99 2.18 6.15
C ARG A 74 -5.01 3.24 6.65
N VAL A 75 -3.75 3.16 6.23
CA VAL A 75 -2.71 4.15 6.58
C VAL A 75 -3.07 5.52 6.00
N VAL A 76 -3.42 5.60 4.71
CA VAL A 76 -3.84 6.86 4.08
C VAL A 76 -5.10 7.41 4.75
N LYS A 77 -6.08 6.57 5.05
CA LYS A 77 -7.29 6.96 5.79
C LYS A 77 -6.93 7.54 7.16
N MET A 78 -5.98 6.94 7.88
CA MET A 78 -5.52 7.45 9.17
C MET A 78 -4.82 8.82 9.05
N ILE A 79 -3.95 8.99 8.06
CA ILE A 79 -3.22 10.26 7.82
C ILE A 79 -4.19 11.40 7.47
N TYR A 80 -5.19 11.13 6.62
CA TYR A 80 -6.10 12.16 6.11
C TYR A 80 -7.41 12.31 6.89
N LYS A 81 -7.70 11.45 7.89
CA LYS A 81 -8.93 11.50 8.71
C LYS A 81 -9.19 12.87 9.35
N ASN A 82 -8.13 13.55 9.78
CA ASN A 82 -8.21 14.81 10.53
C ASN A 82 -7.92 16.06 9.67
N ARG A 83 -7.75 15.93 8.35
CA ARG A 83 -7.47 17.08 7.47
C ARG A 83 -8.72 17.48 6.67
N SER A 84 -9.34 18.61 7.01
CA SER A 84 -10.31 19.30 6.14
C SER A 84 -9.50 20.02 5.04
N PRO A 85 -9.58 19.66 3.74
CA PRO A 85 -10.77 19.27 2.96
C PRO A 85 -10.87 17.78 2.56
N TYR A 86 -9.96 16.91 2.99
CA TYR A 86 -9.88 15.51 2.54
C TYR A 86 -10.88 14.58 3.24
N ARG A 87 -11.40 15.01 4.40
CA ARG A 87 -12.32 14.22 5.23
C ARG A 87 -13.60 13.79 4.49
N GLU A 88 -14.22 14.70 3.75
CA GLU A 88 -15.45 14.43 2.99
C GLU A 88 -15.20 13.45 1.83
N ILE A 89 -14.11 13.68 1.09
CA ILE A 89 -13.66 12.81 -0.01
C ILE A 89 -13.38 11.39 0.52
N MET A 90 -12.73 11.28 1.68
CA MET A 90 -12.34 10.00 2.26
C MET A 90 -13.49 9.20 2.88
N GLN A 91 -14.64 9.83 3.16
CA GLN A 91 -15.85 9.14 3.58
C GLN A 91 -16.54 8.43 2.41
N GLN A 92 -16.40 8.96 1.19
CA GLN A 92 -16.98 8.40 -0.02
C GLN A 92 -16.03 7.41 -0.73
N LEU A 93 -14.73 7.50 -0.46
CA LEU A 93 -13.74 6.58 -1.02
C LEU A 93 -13.75 5.22 -0.31
N THR A 94 -13.91 4.16 -1.12
CA THR A 94 -13.75 2.76 -0.72
C THR A 94 -12.39 2.23 -1.22
N PRO A 95 -11.71 1.28 -0.55
CA PRO A 95 -10.44 0.72 -1.02
C PRO A 95 -10.47 0.16 -2.44
N ALA A 96 -11.63 -0.23 -2.97
CA ALA A 96 -11.81 -0.67 -4.35
C ALA A 96 -11.90 0.50 -5.36
N ASN A 97 -12.43 1.66 -4.94
CA ASN A 97 -12.68 2.80 -5.83
C ASN A 97 -11.46 3.70 -6.01
N ILE A 98 -10.53 3.71 -5.04
CA ILE A 98 -9.33 4.56 -5.10
C ILE A 98 -8.36 4.20 -6.24
N ILE A 99 -8.55 3.04 -6.87
CA ILE A 99 -7.77 2.56 -8.02
C ILE A 99 -8.29 3.20 -9.33
N LYS A 100 -9.52 3.72 -9.35
CA LYS A 100 -10.11 4.35 -10.54
C LYS A 100 -9.43 5.70 -10.84
N PRO A 101 -9.38 6.12 -12.12
CA PRO A 101 -8.92 7.45 -12.49
C PRO A 101 -9.66 8.56 -11.74
N ALA A 102 -8.94 9.61 -11.32
CA ALA A 102 -9.50 10.72 -10.54
C ALA A 102 -10.71 11.39 -11.21
N GLU A 103 -10.75 11.42 -12.54
CA GLU A 103 -11.90 11.94 -13.31
C GLU A 103 -13.18 11.12 -13.12
N GLN A 104 -13.07 9.79 -13.02
CA GLN A 104 -14.23 8.91 -12.80
C GLN A 104 -14.74 9.05 -11.36
N LEU A 105 -13.82 9.13 -10.40
CA LEU A 105 -14.15 9.38 -8.99
C LEU A 105 -14.81 10.74 -8.79
N ARG A 106 -14.37 11.77 -9.53
CA ARG A 106 -15.03 13.08 -9.51
C ARG A 106 -16.49 12.98 -9.94
N LYS A 107 -16.80 12.24 -11.02
CA LYS A 107 -18.18 12.06 -11.49
C LYS A 107 -19.04 11.34 -10.44
N GLU A 108 -18.51 10.30 -9.80
CA GLU A 108 -19.22 9.55 -8.74
C GLU A 108 -19.45 10.39 -7.47
N ILE A 109 -18.51 11.27 -7.09
CA ILE A 109 -18.58 12.14 -5.90
C ILE A 109 -19.43 13.40 -6.15
N GLN A 110 -19.52 13.87 -7.40
CA GLN A 110 -20.36 15.01 -7.80
C GLN A 110 -21.83 14.64 -8.08
N LEU A 111 -22.20 13.36 -7.94
CA LEU A 111 -23.58 12.87 -7.96
C LEU A 111 -24.07 12.56 -6.52
N PRO A 112 -24.29 13.55 -5.64
CA PRO A 112 -25.30 13.45 -4.60
C PRO A 112 -26.69 13.80 -5.12
#